data_AF-A0A6J8ET46-F1
#
_entry.id   AF-A0A6J8ET46-F1
#
_cell.length_a   1.000
_cell.length_b   1.000
_cell.length_c   1.000
_cell.angle_alpha   90.00
_cell.angle_beta   90.00
_cell.angle_gamma   90.00
#
_symmetry.space_group_name_H-M   'P 1'
#
loop_
_entity.id
_entity.type
_entity.pdbx_description
1 polymer ?
#
loop_
_entity_poly.entity_id
_entity_poly.type
_entity_poly.pdbx_seq_one_letter_code
_entity_poly.pdbx_strand_id
1 'polypeptide(L)'
;MNQALPKEFVITDPEEKSLKEEGIIHSDMNYLQFSAKGIRDAHLSFDINRYLVIIGGWRNSKTSLHLRGLIEPIDEYHGPILERNIYNSFWMSWNRSHMYIGQGNTSGHNILLIGISKCSPDAVDIRLHSEFGVTVHWLINDADKDDWLLNTDLYCDNTSTSTGGPIEYYTYVPNILPSTQKTSNIFADTDSTEQDLYTSTKLSSSTPNSACECPCYKLRNQETTECSIAEQEMHIRKRLEELENVIRINPKTTNKYRATRISAADDRFSAKVTGCIGVFIICLFIGIVVLFDAIRFCQLMF
;
A
#
# COMPACT_ATOMS: atom_id res chain seq x y z
N MET A 1 38.69 0.98 -13.51
CA MET A 1 37.27 0.54 -13.44
C MET A 1 36.43 1.77 -13.70
N ASN A 2 35.70 1.80 -14.81
CA ASN A 2 34.76 2.88 -15.08
C ASN A 2 33.48 2.54 -14.32
N GLN A 3 33.21 3.24 -13.22
CA GLN A 3 31.92 3.13 -12.56
C GLN A 3 30.89 3.81 -13.46
N ALA A 4 29.83 3.11 -13.82
CA ALA A 4 28.70 3.70 -14.52
C ALA A 4 28.11 4.81 -13.64
N LEU A 5 27.77 5.94 -14.25
CA LEU A 5 27.10 7.03 -13.54
C LEU A 5 25.65 6.61 -13.24
N PRO A 6 25.12 6.93 -12.04
CA PRO A 6 23.75 6.62 -11.70
C PRO A 6 22.79 7.35 -12.64
N LYS A 7 21.70 6.68 -13.02
CA LYS A 7 20.66 7.27 -13.88
C LYS A 7 19.66 8.03 -13.02
N GLU A 8 19.42 9.29 -13.38
CA GLU A 8 18.43 10.15 -12.73
C GLU A 8 17.06 9.98 -13.40
N PHE A 9 16.04 9.78 -12.57
CA PHE A 9 14.64 9.82 -12.97
C PHE A 9 13.95 10.95 -12.22
N VAL A 10 13.25 11.80 -12.96
CA VAL A 10 12.43 12.85 -12.38
C VAL A 10 10.98 12.42 -12.58
N ILE A 11 10.29 12.14 -11.48
CA ILE A 11 8.89 11.76 -11.53
C ILE A 11 8.10 12.89 -10.91
N THR A 12 7.24 13.46 -11.74
CA THR A 12 6.24 14.45 -11.32
C THR A 12 4.90 13.87 -11.71
N ASP A 13 4.03 13.61 -10.75
CA ASP A 13 2.67 13.18 -11.08
C ASP A 13 1.91 14.40 -11.64
N PRO A 14 1.61 14.44 -12.96
CA PRO A 14 0.91 15.57 -13.54
C PRO A 14 -0.55 15.53 -13.11
N GLU A 15 -1.16 16.71 -12.99
CA GLU A 15 -2.59 16.89 -12.69
C GLU A 15 -3.49 15.85 -13.40
N GLU A 16 -3.97 14.87 -12.63
CA GLU A 16 -5.09 13.93 -12.83
C GLU A 16 -5.23 13.19 -14.18
N LYS A 17 -4.35 13.37 -15.18
CA LYS A 17 -4.62 12.87 -16.56
C LYS A 17 -3.47 12.24 -17.33
N SER A 18 -2.30 11.99 -16.75
CA SER A 18 -1.21 11.38 -17.51
C SER A 18 -0.23 10.58 -16.64
N LEU A 19 -0.55 9.32 -16.35
CA LEU A 19 0.36 8.29 -15.81
C LEU A 19 1.48 7.90 -16.81
N LYS A 20 2.02 8.84 -17.59
CA LYS A 20 2.91 8.54 -18.72
C LYS A 20 4.37 8.32 -18.33
N GLU A 21 4.75 8.54 -17.08
CA GLU A 21 6.13 8.43 -16.64
C GLU A 21 6.24 7.55 -15.38
N GLU A 22 5.86 6.28 -15.51
CA GLU A 22 6.24 5.26 -14.54
C GLU A 22 7.64 4.74 -14.86
N GLY A 23 8.58 4.89 -13.93
CA GLY A 23 9.84 4.15 -13.99
C GLY A 23 9.59 2.71 -13.56
N ILE A 24 9.69 1.77 -14.50
CA ILE A 24 9.64 0.33 -14.22
C ILE A 24 11.07 -0.20 -14.17
N ILE A 25 11.42 -0.83 -13.06
CA ILE A 25 12.71 -1.51 -12.89
C ILE A 25 12.43 -2.99 -12.70
N HIS A 26 12.96 -3.80 -13.61
CA HIS A 26 12.93 -5.25 -13.48
C HIS A 26 14.24 -5.72 -12.85
N SER A 27 14.16 -6.37 -11.68
CA SER A 27 15.34 -6.89 -11.00
C SER A 27 15.18 -8.39 -10.72
N ASP A 28 16.19 -9.15 -11.17
CA ASP A 28 16.41 -10.55 -10.78
C ASP A 28 17.14 -10.65 -9.44
N MET A 29 17.58 -9.51 -8.89
CA MET A 29 18.31 -9.45 -7.64
C MET A 29 17.36 -9.24 -6.49
N ASN A 30 17.66 -9.84 -5.34
CA ASN A 30 16.92 -9.72 -4.08
C ASN A 30 17.20 -8.39 -3.33
N TYR A 31 17.63 -7.37 -4.07
CA TYR A 31 18.18 -6.13 -3.53
C TYR A 31 18.03 -4.98 -4.54
N LEU A 32 17.76 -3.78 -4.02
CA LEU A 32 17.77 -2.52 -4.75
C LEU A 32 18.43 -1.43 -3.89
N GLN A 33 19.37 -0.70 -4.45
CA GLN A 33 19.90 0.53 -3.85
C GLN A 33 19.49 1.74 -4.67
N PHE A 34 18.99 2.77 -3.99
CA PHE A 34 18.52 3.98 -4.64
C PHE A 34 18.77 5.19 -3.76
N SER A 35 18.64 6.37 -4.32
CA SER A 35 18.57 7.61 -3.57
C SER A 35 17.36 8.41 -4.05
N ALA A 36 16.74 9.14 -3.14
CA ALA A 36 15.61 10.00 -3.47
C ALA A 36 15.80 11.37 -2.82
N LYS A 37 15.40 12.43 -3.52
CA LYS A 37 15.22 13.78 -2.96
C LYS A 37 13.84 14.30 -3.34
N GLY A 38 13.25 15.07 -2.44
CA GLY A 38 11.88 15.54 -2.57
C GLY A 38 11.41 16.20 -1.29
N ILE A 39 10.23 16.80 -1.33
CA ILE A 39 9.66 17.44 -0.12
C ILE A 39 8.94 16.40 0.75
N ARG A 40 8.29 15.40 0.13
CA ARG A 40 7.47 14.38 0.78
C ARG A 40 7.05 13.29 -0.23
N ASP A 41 6.35 12.27 0.27
CA ASP A 41 5.50 11.34 -0.48
C ASP A 41 6.16 10.71 -1.72
N ALA A 42 7.38 10.20 -1.55
CA ALA A 42 8.03 9.37 -2.55
C ALA A 42 7.53 7.94 -2.43
N HIS A 43 6.91 7.42 -3.48
CA HIS A 43 6.27 6.12 -3.41
C HIS A 43 6.98 5.08 -4.27
N LEU A 44 7.10 3.88 -3.73
CA LEU A 44 7.68 2.72 -4.41
C LEU A 44 6.70 1.55 -4.28
N SER A 45 6.22 1.07 -5.42
CA SER A 45 5.39 -0.14 -5.48
C SER A 45 6.24 -1.32 -5.94
N PHE A 46 6.03 -2.50 -5.37
CA PHE A 46 6.70 -3.72 -5.81
C PHE A 46 5.73 -4.91 -5.89
N ASP A 47 6.10 -5.92 -6.69
CA ASP A 47 5.34 -7.17 -6.91
C ASP A 47 3.93 -6.88 -7.48
N ILE A 48 3.89 -6.31 -8.70
CA ILE A 48 2.65 -5.96 -9.43
C ILE A 48 1.70 -5.14 -8.53
N ASN A 49 2.24 -4.14 -7.84
CA ASN A 49 1.52 -3.26 -6.91
C ASN A 49 0.88 -3.99 -5.72
N ARG A 50 1.38 -5.15 -5.31
CA ARG A 50 0.89 -5.81 -4.09
C ARG A 50 1.27 -5.05 -2.84
N TYR A 51 2.43 -4.40 -2.86
CA TYR A 51 2.92 -3.64 -1.73
C TYR A 51 3.31 -2.25 -2.14
N LEU A 52 3.14 -1.32 -1.20
CA LEU A 52 3.40 0.09 -1.37
C LEU A 52 4.28 0.58 -0.23
N VAL A 53 5.43 1.12 -0.58
CA VAL A 53 6.32 1.83 0.32
C VAL A 53 6.11 3.32 0.10
N ILE A 54 5.78 4.05 1.17
CA ILE A 54 5.66 5.50 1.16
C ILE A 54 6.82 6.04 1.97
N ILE A 55 7.75 6.75 1.33
CA ILE A 55 8.91 7.38 1.95
C ILE A 55 8.61 8.86 2.14
N GLY A 56 8.74 9.35 3.38
CA GLY A 56 8.47 10.75 3.70
C GLY A 56 7.00 11.14 3.51
N GLY A 57 6.07 10.24 3.81
CA GLY A 57 4.65 10.51 3.81
C GLY A 57 4.18 11.45 4.95
N TRP A 58 2.91 11.85 4.90
CA TRP A 58 2.29 12.74 5.91
C TRP A 58 3.11 14.00 6.15
N ARG A 59 3.44 14.74 5.08
CA ARG A 59 4.33 15.91 5.12
C ARG A 59 5.74 15.56 5.62
N ASN A 60 6.30 14.43 5.15
CA ASN A 60 7.63 13.97 5.52
C ASN A 60 7.79 13.78 7.03
N SER A 61 6.76 13.22 7.68
CA SER A 61 6.82 12.86 9.10
C SER A 61 6.83 11.35 9.35
N LYS A 62 6.58 10.55 8.30
CA LYS A 62 6.51 9.11 8.37
C LYS A 62 7.06 8.43 7.12
N THR A 63 7.46 7.19 7.28
CA THR A 63 7.69 6.25 6.19
C THR A 63 6.92 4.97 6.53
N SER A 64 6.17 4.41 5.58
CA SER A 64 5.27 3.28 5.86
C SER A 64 5.34 2.22 4.76
N LEU A 65 5.13 0.97 5.17
CA LEU A 65 4.95 -0.17 4.27
C LEU A 65 3.51 -0.62 4.34
N HIS A 66 2.83 -0.71 3.21
CA HIS A 66 1.44 -1.16 3.09
C HIS A 66 1.34 -2.41 2.21
N LEU A 67 0.41 -3.29 2.57
CA LEU A 67 -0.14 -4.26 1.63
C LEU A 67 -1.34 -3.60 0.94
N ARG A 68 -1.38 -3.60 -0.38
CA ARG A 68 -2.47 -2.99 -1.13
C ARG A 68 -3.80 -3.64 -0.75
N GLY A 69 -4.80 -2.81 -0.44
CA GLY A 69 -6.10 -3.24 0.06
C GLY A 69 -6.22 -3.30 1.59
N LEU A 70 -5.11 -3.14 2.33
CA LEU A 70 -5.15 -2.92 3.78
C LEU A 70 -5.11 -1.42 4.10
N ILE A 71 -5.93 -1.03 5.08
CA ILE A 71 -5.94 0.35 5.61
C ILE A 71 -4.73 0.57 6.51
N GLU A 72 -4.41 -0.43 7.34
CA GLU A 72 -3.31 -0.35 8.29
C GLU A 72 -1.99 -0.71 7.60
N PRO A 73 -0.91 0.04 7.89
CA PRO A 73 0.43 -0.30 7.43
C PRO A 73 0.90 -1.60 8.10
N ILE A 74 1.71 -2.36 7.37
CA ILE A 74 2.45 -3.51 7.89
C ILE A 74 3.47 -3.02 8.93
N ASP A 75 4.15 -1.92 8.63
CA ASP A 75 5.15 -1.30 9.49
C ASP A 75 5.26 0.21 9.22
N GLU A 76 5.69 0.97 10.22
CA GLU A 76 5.90 2.42 10.14
C GLU A 76 7.19 2.86 10.85
N TYR A 77 7.88 3.80 10.21
CA TYR A 77 8.94 4.61 10.79
C TYR A 77 8.46 6.06 10.96
N HIS A 78 8.79 6.67 12.09
CA HIS A 78 8.43 8.06 12.39
C HIS A 78 9.66 8.97 12.36
N GLY A 79 9.62 9.99 11.52
CA GLY A 79 10.67 10.99 11.39
C GLY A 79 10.80 11.53 9.96
N PRO A 80 11.40 12.71 9.80
CA PRO A 80 11.74 13.23 8.49
C PRO A 80 12.83 12.39 7.84
N ILE A 81 12.67 12.10 6.55
CA ILE A 81 13.63 11.24 5.82
C ILE A 81 13.96 11.74 4.42
N LEU A 82 13.09 12.55 3.82
CA LEU A 82 13.38 13.22 2.55
C LEU A 82 13.86 14.64 2.79
N GLU A 83 14.78 15.08 1.93
CA GLU A 83 15.24 16.46 1.89
C GLU A 83 15.11 16.99 0.46
N ARG A 84 14.71 18.26 0.33
CA ARG A 84 14.41 18.85 -0.98
C ARG A 84 15.61 18.84 -1.92
N ASN A 85 16.78 19.17 -1.38
CA ASN A 85 17.98 19.47 -2.16
C ASN A 85 19.10 18.43 -1.96
N ILE A 86 18.86 17.39 -1.16
CA ILE A 86 19.86 16.39 -0.79
C ILE A 86 19.29 15.02 -1.12
N TYR A 87 20.04 14.26 -1.92
CA TYR A 87 19.74 12.86 -2.19
C TYR A 87 20.04 12.03 -0.95
N ASN A 88 18.98 11.54 -0.32
CA ASN A 88 19.11 10.57 0.75
C ASN A 88 19.17 9.18 0.14
N SER A 89 20.15 8.39 0.56
CA SER A 89 20.33 7.03 0.09
C SER A 89 19.48 6.05 0.89
N PHE A 90 18.96 5.07 0.19
CA PHE A 90 18.09 4.03 0.69
C PHE A 90 18.48 2.70 0.07
N TRP A 91 18.08 1.64 0.75
CA TRP A 91 18.20 0.29 0.24
C TRP A 91 16.95 -0.49 0.58
N MET A 92 16.61 -1.43 -0.29
CA MET A 92 15.54 -2.39 -0.10
C MET A 92 16.11 -3.78 -0.39
N SER A 93 15.80 -4.75 0.46
CA SER A 93 16.12 -6.14 0.22
C SER A 93 14.89 -7.01 0.48
N TRP A 94 14.77 -8.09 -0.28
CA TRP A 94 13.72 -9.06 -0.08
C TRP A 94 14.30 -10.46 -0.16
N ASN A 95 13.82 -11.32 0.72
CA ASN A 95 14.09 -12.74 0.64
C ASN A 95 12.79 -13.48 0.94
N ARG A 96 12.81 -14.81 0.78
CA ARG A 96 11.64 -15.70 0.71
C ARG A 96 10.50 -15.50 1.70
N SER A 97 10.71 -14.76 2.78
CA SER A 97 9.66 -14.42 3.75
C SER A 97 9.70 -12.98 4.25
N HIS A 98 10.77 -12.23 4.00
CA HIS A 98 10.98 -10.93 4.62
C HIS A 98 11.42 -9.87 3.64
N MET A 99 11.04 -8.65 3.93
CA MET A 99 11.41 -7.45 3.19
C MET A 99 11.91 -6.44 4.17
N TYR A 100 13.01 -5.80 3.83
CA TYR A 100 13.69 -4.85 4.66
C TYR A 100 13.91 -3.59 3.84
N ILE A 101 13.62 -2.45 4.46
CA ILE A 101 13.90 -1.15 3.88
C ILE A 101 14.72 -0.40 4.91
N GLY A 102 15.83 0.18 4.48
CA GLY A 102 16.71 0.93 5.37
C GLY A 102 17.30 2.16 4.71
N GLN A 103 17.92 2.99 5.55
CA GLN A 103 18.57 4.23 5.14
C GLN A 103 20.09 4.06 5.03
N GLY A 104 20.68 4.71 4.04
CA GLY A 104 22.11 4.72 3.76
C GLY A 104 22.52 3.80 2.63
N ASN A 105 23.81 3.50 2.56
CA ASN A 105 24.42 2.78 1.43
C ASN A 105 24.74 1.31 1.71
N THR A 106 24.39 0.81 2.90
CA THR A 106 24.78 -0.52 3.34
C THR A 106 23.55 -1.31 3.75
N SER A 107 23.23 -2.35 2.97
CA SER A 107 22.16 -3.29 3.27
C SER A 107 22.28 -3.85 4.69
N GLY A 108 21.14 -4.00 5.36
CA GLY A 108 21.04 -4.48 6.74
C GLY A 108 21.35 -3.44 7.83
N HIS A 109 21.78 -2.22 7.49
CA HIS A 109 22.02 -1.15 8.45
C HIS A 109 20.90 -0.09 8.41
N ASN A 110 20.61 0.53 9.57
CA ASN A 110 19.56 1.56 9.72
C ASN A 110 18.22 1.12 9.11
N ILE A 111 17.75 -0.06 9.51
CA ILE A 111 16.46 -0.60 9.06
C ILE A 111 15.35 0.34 9.54
N LEU A 112 14.52 0.76 8.60
CA LEU A 112 13.35 1.62 8.82
C LEU A 112 12.08 0.78 8.91
N LEU A 113 11.93 -0.20 8.00
CA LEU A 113 10.71 -0.99 7.85
C LEU A 113 11.04 -2.47 7.68
N ILE A 114 10.21 -3.32 8.26
CA ILE A 114 10.25 -4.77 8.13
C ILE A 114 8.86 -5.27 7.70
N GLY A 115 8.81 -5.95 6.55
CA GLY A 115 7.60 -6.60 6.05
C GLY A 115 7.76 -8.11 5.98
N ILE A 116 6.64 -8.83 6.16
CA ILE A 116 6.58 -10.26 5.88
C ILE A 116 5.92 -10.44 4.51
N SER A 117 6.63 -11.06 3.57
CA SER A 117 6.02 -11.46 2.29
C SER A 117 5.59 -12.92 2.34
N LYS A 118 4.34 -13.19 1.96
CA LYS A 118 3.84 -14.57 1.83
C LYS A 118 4.42 -15.30 0.61
N CYS A 119 4.89 -14.56 -0.38
CA CYS A 119 5.48 -15.12 -1.59
C CYS A 119 6.87 -14.50 -1.81
N SER A 120 7.86 -15.34 -2.07
CA SER A 120 9.14 -14.87 -2.61
C SER A 120 8.92 -14.52 -4.07
N PRO A 121 9.03 -13.27 -4.50
CA PRO A 121 9.13 -13.01 -5.92
C PRO A 121 10.54 -13.42 -6.38
N ASP A 122 10.62 -14.36 -7.33
CA ASP A 122 11.89 -14.70 -8.00
C ASP A 122 12.36 -13.57 -8.94
N ALA A 123 11.42 -12.73 -9.39
CA ALA A 123 11.66 -11.48 -10.09
C ALA A 123 10.68 -10.42 -9.60
N VAL A 124 11.15 -9.19 -9.40
CA VAL A 124 10.32 -8.08 -8.90
C VAL A 124 10.29 -6.96 -9.91
N ASP A 125 9.08 -6.59 -10.30
CA ASP A 125 8.82 -5.31 -10.96
C ASP A 125 8.65 -4.24 -9.88
N ILE A 126 9.50 -3.23 -9.94
CA ILE A 126 9.49 -2.07 -9.05
C ILE A 126 9.00 -0.87 -9.85
N ARG A 127 8.01 -0.17 -9.31
CA ARG A 127 7.44 1.05 -9.88
C ARG A 127 7.69 2.22 -8.97
N LEU A 128 8.25 3.28 -9.52
CA LEU A 128 8.49 4.53 -8.81
C LEU A 128 7.36 5.50 -9.14
N HIS A 129 6.82 6.17 -8.11
CA HIS A 129 5.79 7.20 -8.26
C HIS A 129 5.88 8.24 -7.14
N SER A 130 5.07 9.28 -7.21
CA SER A 130 4.94 10.32 -6.19
C SER A 130 3.47 10.61 -5.91
N GLU A 131 3.16 11.24 -4.78
CA GLU A 131 1.82 11.82 -4.57
C GLU A 131 1.54 12.95 -5.58
N PHE A 132 0.25 13.16 -5.86
CA PHE A 132 -0.26 14.25 -6.67
C PHE A 132 0.36 15.61 -6.31
N GLY A 133 0.89 16.31 -7.32
CA GLY A 133 1.50 17.64 -7.16
C GLY A 133 2.82 17.64 -6.40
N VAL A 134 3.41 16.46 -6.17
CA VAL A 134 4.74 16.30 -5.57
C VAL A 134 5.71 15.86 -6.64
N THR A 135 6.89 16.49 -6.67
CA THR A 135 8.02 16.07 -7.51
C THR A 135 9.04 15.35 -6.65
N VAL A 136 9.43 14.15 -7.09
CA VAL A 136 10.49 13.37 -6.48
C VAL A 136 11.53 13.03 -7.55
N HIS A 137 12.78 13.27 -7.21
CA HIS A 137 13.89 12.84 -8.06
C HIS A 137 14.51 11.58 -7.46
N TRP A 138 14.80 10.62 -8.33
CA TRP A 138 15.34 9.32 -7.99
C TRP A 138 16.69 9.12 -8.67
N LEU A 139 17.66 8.60 -7.94
CA LEU A 139 18.90 8.05 -8.49
C LEU A 139 18.91 6.57 -8.19
N ILE A 140 18.93 5.75 -9.22
CA ILE A 140 19.05 4.30 -9.03
C ILE A 140 20.52 3.93 -9.23
N ASN A 141 21.13 3.43 -8.15
CA ASN A 141 22.52 3.01 -8.13
C ASN A 141 22.55 1.53 -8.49
N ASP A 142 22.47 1.23 -9.78
CA ASP A 142 22.65 -0.13 -10.24
C ASP A 142 23.84 -0.17 -11.18
N ALA A 143 24.91 -0.79 -10.71
CA ALA A 143 26.17 -0.89 -11.45
C ALA A 143 26.10 -1.96 -12.54
N ASP A 144 25.06 -2.80 -12.56
CA ASP A 144 25.13 -4.11 -13.21
C ASP A 144 24.23 -4.32 -14.44
N LYS A 145 23.42 -3.36 -14.93
CA LYS A 145 22.57 -3.65 -16.11
C LYS A 145 22.35 -2.50 -17.10
N ASP A 146 22.85 -2.73 -18.32
CA ASP A 146 22.59 -1.95 -19.55
C ASP A 146 21.17 -2.10 -20.12
N ASP A 147 20.27 -2.85 -19.47
CA ASP A 147 19.03 -3.37 -20.09
C ASP A 147 17.72 -2.83 -19.46
N TRP A 148 17.75 -1.61 -18.93
CA TRP A 148 16.55 -0.95 -18.41
C TRP A 148 15.66 -0.46 -19.55
N LEU A 149 14.74 -1.31 -19.98
CA LEU A 149 13.66 -0.91 -20.86
C LEU A 149 12.69 0.00 -20.10
N LEU A 150 12.73 1.30 -20.39
CA LEU A 150 11.58 2.20 -20.18
C LEU A 150 10.46 1.68 -21.07
N ASN A 151 9.71 0.70 -20.58
CA ASN A 151 8.56 0.19 -21.30
C ASN A 151 7.35 1.00 -20.87
N THR A 152 7.14 2.14 -21.54
CA THR A 152 5.95 2.99 -21.36
C THR A 152 4.66 2.30 -21.80
N ASP A 153 4.74 1.11 -22.42
CA ASP A 153 3.62 0.48 -23.13
C ASP A 153 3.12 -0.83 -22.50
N LEU A 154 3.63 -1.27 -21.34
CA LEU A 154 3.10 -2.44 -20.64
C LEU A 154 1.88 -2.11 -19.77
N TYR A 155 0.76 -1.82 -20.45
CA TYR A 155 -0.57 -1.94 -19.88
C TYR A 155 -0.91 -3.44 -19.79
N CYS A 156 -0.90 -4.00 -18.58
CA CYS A 156 -1.44 -5.34 -18.34
C CYS A 156 -2.96 -5.27 -18.45
N ASP A 157 -3.48 -5.53 -19.66
CA ASP A 157 -4.90 -5.74 -19.88
C ASP A 157 -5.29 -7.08 -19.24
N ASN A 158 -5.71 -7.02 -17.97
CA ASN A 158 -6.28 -8.17 -17.27
C ASN A 158 -7.72 -8.40 -17.72
N THR A 159 -7.89 -8.78 -18.99
CA THR A 159 -9.14 -9.36 -19.49
C THR A 159 -8.94 -10.86 -19.74
N SER A 160 -8.66 -11.60 -18.66
CA SER A 160 -9.08 -13.00 -18.61
C SER A 160 -10.51 -13.05 -18.06
N THR A 161 -11.44 -13.37 -18.94
CA THR A 161 -12.86 -13.58 -18.66
C THR A 161 -13.02 -14.70 -17.64
N SER A 162 -13.10 -14.32 -16.37
CA SER A 162 -13.70 -15.10 -15.30
C SER A 162 -14.86 -14.28 -14.77
N THR A 163 -16.07 -14.80 -14.95
CA THR A 163 -17.32 -14.27 -14.39
C THR A 163 -17.21 -14.20 -12.86
N GLY A 164 -16.73 -13.07 -12.35
CA GLY A 164 -16.78 -12.66 -10.95
C GLY A 164 -17.20 -11.19 -10.93
N GLY A 165 -18.13 -10.85 -10.04
CA GLY A 165 -18.87 -9.58 -10.02
C GLY A 165 -18.00 -8.31 -9.92
N PRO A 166 -18.64 -7.13 -10.02
CA PRO A 166 -17.95 -5.86 -10.14
C PRO A 166 -17.05 -5.60 -8.92
N ILE A 167 -15.76 -5.37 -9.19
CA ILE A 167 -14.81 -4.82 -8.23
C ILE A 167 -15.09 -3.32 -8.16
N GLU A 168 -15.68 -2.86 -7.06
CA GLU A 168 -15.85 -1.44 -6.76
C GLU A 168 -14.49 -0.84 -6.37
N TYR A 169 -13.98 0.08 -7.18
CA TYR A 169 -12.87 0.94 -6.82
C TYR A 169 -13.40 2.09 -5.97
N TYR A 170 -13.00 2.18 -4.70
CA TYR A 170 -13.23 3.37 -3.89
C TYR A 170 -12.18 4.42 -4.26
N THR A 171 -12.56 5.39 -5.09
CA THR A 171 -11.80 6.63 -5.28
C THR A 171 -11.92 7.48 -4.02
N TYR A 172 -10.79 7.68 -3.35
CA TYR A 172 -10.67 8.65 -2.26
C TYR A 172 -10.61 10.05 -2.86
N VAL A 173 -11.67 10.85 -2.67
CA VAL A 173 -11.67 12.28 -3.02
C VAL A 173 -11.41 13.08 -1.74
N PRO A 174 -10.24 13.69 -1.56
CA PRO A 174 -10.02 14.61 -0.45
C PRO A 174 -10.84 15.90 -0.66
N ASN A 175 -11.57 16.32 0.36
CA ASN A 175 -12.22 17.64 0.41
C ASN A 175 -11.16 18.74 0.47
N ILE A 176 -10.88 19.41 -0.65
CA ILE A 176 -10.01 20.59 -0.68
C ILE A 176 -10.88 21.85 -0.59
N LEU A 177 -10.65 22.63 0.47
CA LEU A 177 -11.22 23.95 0.69
C LEU A 177 -10.57 24.96 -0.29
N PRO A 178 -11.32 25.82 -0.99
CA PRO A 178 -10.76 26.68 -2.03
C PRO A 178 -9.89 27.79 -1.43
N SER A 179 -8.60 27.79 -1.76
CA SER A 179 -7.68 28.89 -1.47
C SER A 179 -7.54 29.78 -2.71
N THR A 180 -7.74 31.07 -2.48
CA THR A 180 -7.82 32.16 -3.45
C THR A 180 -6.51 32.34 -4.24
N GLN A 181 -6.57 32.19 -5.57
CA GLN A 181 -5.45 32.54 -6.46
C GLN A 181 -5.37 34.07 -6.67
N LYS A 182 -4.16 34.61 -6.56
CA LYS A 182 -3.80 35.95 -7.02
C LYS A 182 -2.83 35.81 -8.19
N THR A 183 -3.28 36.25 -9.34
CA THR A 183 -2.58 36.29 -10.63
C THR A 183 -1.54 37.42 -10.67
N SER A 184 -0.38 37.14 -11.25
CA SER A 184 0.42 38.15 -11.95
C SER A 184 1.23 37.49 -13.07
N ASN A 185 1.08 38.06 -14.26
CA ASN A 185 1.66 37.66 -15.54
C ASN A 185 3.09 38.21 -15.77
N ILE A 186 3.66 37.75 -16.89
CA ILE A 186 4.53 38.42 -17.91
C ILE A 186 6.03 38.09 -17.91
N PHE A 187 6.48 37.45 -19.01
CA PHE A 187 7.61 37.74 -19.96
C PHE A 187 8.16 36.40 -20.51
N ALA A 188 7.88 35.95 -21.74
CA ALA A 188 8.27 36.41 -23.09
C ALA A 188 9.73 36.09 -23.49
N ASP A 189 9.82 35.32 -24.59
CA ASP A 189 10.91 35.09 -25.55
C ASP A 189 12.27 34.53 -25.09
N THR A 190 12.74 33.45 -25.75
CA THR A 190 13.77 33.55 -26.80
C THR A 190 13.97 32.20 -27.52
N ASP A 191 13.92 32.32 -28.83
CA ASP A 191 14.23 31.41 -29.93
C ASP A 191 15.69 30.89 -29.92
N SER A 192 15.92 29.61 -30.23
CA SER A 192 17.04 29.22 -31.10
C SER A 192 16.92 27.76 -31.55
N THR A 193 17.04 27.66 -32.87
CA THR A 193 17.09 26.49 -33.72
C THR A 193 18.48 25.85 -33.66
N GLU A 194 18.58 24.53 -33.49
CA GLU A 194 19.72 23.75 -33.97
C GLU A 194 19.22 22.38 -34.48
N GLN A 195 19.37 22.19 -35.79
CA GLN A 195 19.16 20.93 -36.50
C GLN A 195 20.49 20.20 -36.54
N ASP A 196 20.56 18.99 -35.97
CA ASP A 196 21.65 18.07 -36.24
C ASP A 196 21.16 16.79 -36.93
N LEU A 197 21.78 16.58 -38.09
CA LEU A 197 21.51 15.61 -39.13
C LEU A 197 22.31 14.32 -38.86
N TYR A 198 21.67 13.29 -38.31
CA TYR A 198 22.31 11.98 -38.13
C TYR A 198 22.15 11.11 -39.39
N THR A 199 23.30 10.82 -40.01
CA THR A 199 23.43 9.89 -41.15
C THR A 199 23.53 8.46 -40.63
N SER A 200 22.48 7.65 -40.85
CA SER A 200 22.47 6.23 -40.50
C SER A 200 23.07 5.39 -41.64
N THR A 201 24.18 4.71 -41.35
CA THR A 201 24.83 3.79 -42.29
C THR A 201 24.26 2.39 -42.08
N LYS A 202 23.57 1.90 -43.10
CA LYS A 202 22.96 0.57 -43.20
C LYS A 202 24.05 -0.45 -43.53
N LEU A 203 24.24 -1.47 -42.69
CA LEU A 203 25.08 -2.62 -43.00
C LEU A 203 24.21 -3.88 -43.03
N SER A 204 24.14 -4.49 -44.22
CA SER A 204 23.53 -5.79 -44.48
C SER A 204 24.61 -6.78 -44.90
N SER A 205 24.72 -7.90 -44.19
CA SER A 205 25.29 -9.17 -44.68
C SER A 205 24.89 -10.30 -43.70
N SER A 206 23.90 -11.11 -44.08
CA SER A 206 24.02 -12.46 -44.68
C SER A 206 24.29 -13.60 -43.69
N THR A 207 23.27 -14.45 -43.57
CA THR A 207 23.14 -15.78 -42.94
C THR A 207 24.30 -16.75 -43.24
N PRO A 208 24.61 -17.76 -42.38
CA PRO A 208 23.76 -18.96 -42.29
C PRO A 208 23.61 -19.59 -40.89
N ASN A 209 22.40 -20.07 -40.62
CA ASN A 209 21.99 -21.22 -39.81
C ASN A 209 23.07 -21.90 -38.93
N SER A 210 23.09 -21.57 -37.64
CA SER A 210 23.38 -22.55 -36.60
C SER A 210 22.41 -22.30 -35.45
N ALA A 211 21.50 -23.24 -35.24
CA ALA A 211 20.60 -23.22 -34.10
C ALA A 211 21.44 -23.51 -32.85
N CYS A 212 21.73 -22.47 -32.07
CA CYS A 212 22.31 -22.62 -30.75
C CYS A 212 21.23 -23.20 -29.83
N GLU A 213 21.32 -24.50 -29.54
CA GLU A 213 20.57 -25.11 -28.44
C GLU A 213 21.07 -24.53 -27.12
N CYS A 214 20.23 -23.70 -26.52
CA CYS A 214 20.49 -23.09 -25.23
C CYS A 214 20.30 -24.16 -24.12
N PRO A 215 21.30 -24.41 -23.23
CA PRO A 215 21.21 -25.45 -22.18
C PRO A 215 20.12 -25.23 -21.12
N CYS A 216 19.43 -24.09 -21.16
CA CYS A 216 18.50 -23.66 -20.10
C CYS A 216 17.15 -24.39 -20.10
N TYR A 217 16.83 -25.22 -21.12
CA TYR A 217 15.53 -25.87 -21.22
C TYR A 217 15.39 -27.16 -20.37
N LYS A 218 16.48 -27.71 -19.82
CA LYS A 218 16.43 -29.05 -19.17
C LYS A 218 16.00 -29.07 -17.69
N LEU A 219 15.54 -27.97 -17.11
CA LEU A 219 15.12 -27.94 -15.69
C LEU A 219 13.60 -27.84 -15.45
N ARG A 220 12.75 -27.86 -16.49
CA ARG A 220 11.29 -27.71 -16.29
C ARG A 220 10.49 -29.01 -16.13
N ASN A 221 11.09 -30.18 -16.39
CA ASN A 221 10.35 -31.45 -16.41
C ASN A 221 10.88 -32.51 -15.45
N GLN A 222 11.62 -32.13 -14.40
CA GLN A 222 11.86 -33.06 -13.30
C GLN A 222 10.68 -33.00 -12.35
N GLU A 223 9.76 -33.95 -12.56
CA GLU A 223 8.80 -34.49 -11.60
C GLU A 223 8.90 -33.85 -10.21
N THR A 224 8.10 -32.80 -10.00
CA THR A 224 7.69 -32.42 -8.66
C THR A 224 7.01 -33.64 -8.06
N THR A 225 7.79 -34.29 -7.21
CA THR A 225 7.49 -35.50 -6.48
C THR A 225 6.17 -35.29 -5.74
N GLU A 226 5.13 -36.05 -6.12
CA GLU A 226 3.81 -36.07 -5.48
C GLU A 226 3.85 -36.35 -3.96
N CYS A 227 5.02 -36.70 -3.42
CA CYS A 227 5.25 -36.89 -1.99
C CYS A 227 5.28 -35.58 -1.18
N SER A 228 5.63 -34.43 -1.78
CA SER A 228 5.75 -33.15 -1.04
C SER A 228 4.41 -32.48 -0.74
N ILE A 229 3.38 -32.71 -1.54
CA ILE A 229 2.08 -32.04 -1.38
C ILE A 229 1.33 -32.65 -0.18
N ALA A 230 1.40 -33.97 0.00
CA ALA A 230 0.74 -34.66 1.11
C ALA A 230 1.31 -34.26 2.49
N GLU A 231 2.64 -34.09 2.60
CA GLU A 231 3.27 -33.61 3.83
C GLU A 231 2.91 -32.15 4.12
N GLN A 232 2.83 -31.32 3.07
CA GLN A 232 2.45 -29.91 3.20
C GLN A 232 0.98 -29.77 3.63
N GLU A 233 0.07 -30.57 3.08
CA GLU A 233 -1.33 -30.60 3.49
C GLU A 233 -1.50 -31.06 4.94
N MET A 234 -0.74 -32.07 5.40
CA MET A 234 -0.76 -32.50 6.79
C MET A 234 -0.31 -31.36 7.74
N HIS A 235 0.75 -30.64 7.37
CA HIS A 235 1.27 -29.56 8.19
C HIS A 235 0.31 -28.35 8.24
N ILE A 236 -0.39 -28.05 7.15
CA ILE A 236 -1.42 -27.00 7.10
C ILE A 236 -2.62 -27.37 7.96
N ARG A 237 -3.11 -28.63 7.89
CA ARG A 237 -4.24 -29.10 8.71
C ARG A 237 -3.92 -29.03 10.21
N LYS A 238 -2.70 -29.42 10.60
CA LYS A 238 -2.26 -29.35 12.00
C LYS A 238 -2.26 -27.91 12.53
N ARG A 239 -1.83 -26.93 11.72
CA ARG A 239 -1.87 -25.51 12.11
C ARG A 239 -3.29 -24.95 12.17
N LEU A 240 -4.20 -25.43 11.34
CA LEU A 240 -5.62 -25.06 11.41
C LEU A 240 -6.26 -25.52 12.72
N GLU A 241 -6.03 -26.76 13.15
CA GLU A 241 -6.55 -27.27 14.43
C GLU A 241 -5.95 -26.53 15.64
N GLU A 242 -4.67 -26.18 15.58
CA GLU A 242 -4.01 -25.40 16.63
C GLU A 242 -4.58 -23.98 16.72
N LEU A 243 -4.79 -23.31 15.57
CA LEU A 243 -5.43 -22.00 15.51
C LEU A 243 -6.89 -22.05 15.97
N GLU A 244 -7.65 -23.08 15.61
CA GLU A 244 -9.04 -23.25 16.06
C GLU A 244 -9.12 -23.41 17.58
N ASN A 245 -8.19 -24.17 18.18
CA ASN A 245 -8.11 -24.32 19.63
C ASN A 245 -7.69 -23.03 20.35
N VAL A 246 -6.81 -22.21 19.76
CA VAL A 246 -6.43 -20.90 20.32
C VAL A 246 -7.57 -19.89 20.20
N ILE A 247 -8.31 -19.90 19.09
CA ILE A 247 -9.41 -18.96 18.80
C ILE A 247 -10.71 -19.36 19.50
N ARG A 248 -10.81 -20.58 20.05
CA ARG A 248 -11.89 -20.99 20.97
C ARG A 248 -11.75 -20.31 22.33
N ILE A 249 -11.72 -18.97 22.31
CA ILE A 249 -11.76 -18.08 23.46
C ILE A 249 -13.04 -18.42 24.20
N ASN A 250 -12.89 -18.89 25.44
CA ASN A 250 -14.01 -19.14 26.32
C ASN A 250 -14.83 -17.84 26.42
N PRO A 251 -16.10 -17.80 25.96
CA PRO A 251 -16.85 -16.55 25.89
C PRO A 251 -17.00 -15.89 27.28
N LYS A 252 -16.86 -16.68 28.36
CA LYS A 252 -16.89 -16.21 29.76
C LYS A 252 -15.64 -15.44 30.19
N THR A 253 -14.52 -15.53 29.47
CA THR A 253 -13.27 -14.79 29.79
C THR A 253 -13.07 -13.55 28.92
N THR A 254 -13.97 -13.29 27.97
CA THR A 254 -13.83 -12.11 27.09
C THR A 254 -14.14 -10.81 27.83
N ASN A 255 -13.31 -9.79 27.61
CA ASN A 255 -13.47 -8.46 28.20
C ASN A 255 -14.82 -7.81 27.82
N LYS A 256 -15.38 -8.18 26.66
CA LYS A 256 -16.72 -7.76 26.23
C LYS A 256 -17.83 -8.25 27.17
N TYR A 257 -17.76 -9.49 27.66
CA TYR A 257 -18.71 -10.02 28.65
C TYR A 257 -18.55 -9.36 30.03
N ARG A 258 -17.32 -8.95 30.38
CA ARG A 258 -17.03 -8.22 31.61
C ARG A 258 -17.53 -6.77 31.53
N ALA A 259 -17.37 -6.12 30.38
CA ALA A 259 -17.83 -4.76 30.12
C ALA A 259 -19.36 -4.63 30.10
N THR A 260 -20.10 -5.63 29.61
CA THR A 260 -21.58 -5.60 29.65
C THR A 260 -22.17 -5.79 31.04
N ARG A 261 -21.43 -6.31 32.03
CA ARG A 261 -21.90 -6.42 33.42
C ARG A 261 -21.48 -5.25 34.31
N ILE A 262 -20.61 -4.37 33.83
CA ILE A 262 -20.25 -3.15 34.53
C ILE A 262 -20.97 -2.01 33.81
N SER A 263 -22.25 -1.81 34.12
CA SER A 263 -22.90 -0.53 33.83
C SER A 263 -22.05 0.52 34.54
N ALA A 264 -21.34 1.36 33.79
CA ALA A 264 -20.56 2.44 34.38
C ALA A 264 -21.49 3.23 35.30
N ALA A 265 -21.16 3.28 36.59
CA ALA A 265 -21.87 4.13 37.53
C ALA A 265 -21.64 5.57 37.09
N ASP A 266 -22.57 6.12 36.31
CA ASP A 266 -22.50 7.51 35.87
C ASP A 266 -23.00 8.39 37.01
N ASP A 267 -22.05 8.88 37.82
CA ASP A 267 -22.32 9.76 38.94
C ASP A 267 -22.68 11.19 38.53
N ARG A 268 -22.74 11.49 37.22
CA ARG A 268 -23.14 12.81 36.75
C ARG A 268 -24.56 13.14 37.22
N PHE A 269 -24.72 14.29 37.86
CA PHE A 269 -25.98 14.77 38.42
C PHE A 269 -27.12 14.80 37.38
N SER A 270 -26.79 15.11 36.12
CA SER A 270 -27.76 15.08 35.01
C SER A 270 -28.37 13.69 34.78
N ALA A 271 -27.58 12.62 34.88
CA ALA A 271 -28.05 11.25 34.67
C ALA A 271 -29.03 10.81 35.77
N LYS A 272 -28.75 11.18 37.03
CA LYS A 272 -29.64 10.89 38.18
C LYS A 272 -30.97 11.64 38.07
N VAL A 273 -30.94 12.90 37.64
CA VAL A 273 -32.15 13.73 37.51
C VAL A 273 -33.04 13.24 36.35
N THR A 274 -32.46 12.95 35.18
CA THR A 274 -33.25 12.47 34.03
C THR A 274 -33.90 11.12 34.29
N GLY A 275 -33.22 10.21 35.01
CA GLY A 275 -33.78 8.92 35.40
C GLY A 275 -35.02 9.05 36.30
N CYS A 276 -34.96 9.90 37.34
CA CYS A 276 -36.08 10.11 38.26
C CYS A 276 -37.31 10.72 37.56
N ILE A 277 -37.11 11.67 36.64
CA ILE A 277 -38.21 12.29 35.88
C ILE A 277 -38.91 11.25 35.00
N GLY A 278 -38.15 10.37 34.34
CA GLY A 278 -38.71 9.31 33.51
C GLY A 278 -39.61 8.34 34.29
N VAL A 279 -39.16 7.87 35.46
CA VAL A 279 -39.95 6.97 36.31
C VAL A 279 -41.23 7.67 36.80
N PHE A 280 -41.15 8.94 37.19
CA PHE A 280 -42.30 9.70 37.65
C PHE A 280 -43.38 9.82 36.57
N ILE A 281 -43.01 10.11 35.32
CA ILE A 281 -43.95 10.21 34.20
C ILE A 281 -44.64 8.85 33.95
N ILE A 282 -43.88 7.75 33.95
CA ILE A 282 -44.45 6.40 33.73
C ILE A 282 -45.45 6.04 34.84
N CYS A 283 -45.10 6.29 36.11
CA CYS A 283 -46.00 6.03 37.23
C CYS A 283 -47.28 6.89 37.16
N LEU A 284 -47.17 8.15 36.71
CA LEU A 284 -48.31 9.04 36.54
C LEU A 284 -49.27 8.53 35.46
N PHE A 285 -48.75 8.09 34.32
CA PHE A 285 -49.58 7.51 33.25
C PHE A 285 -50.31 6.24 33.69
N ILE A 286 -49.61 5.31 34.35
CA ILE A 286 -50.23 4.08 34.87
C ILE A 286 -51.31 4.42 35.91
N GLY A 287 -51.03 5.37 36.81
CA GLY A 287 -52.00 5.82 37.80
C GLY A 287 -53.27 6.40 37.17
N ILE A 288 -53.14 7.18 36.10
CA ILE A 288 -54.29 7.70 35.35
C ILE A 288 -55.13 6.56 34.75
N VAL A 289 -54.50 5.57 34.11
CA VAL A 289 -55.21 4.43 33.52
C VAL A 289 -56.02 3.66 34.59
N VAL A 290 -55.39 3.38 35.73
CA VAL A 290 -56.07 2.69 36.85
C VAL A 290 -57.23 3.53 37.40
N LEU A 291 -57.06 4.85 37.47
CA LEU A 291 -58.14 5.75 37.92
C LEU A 291 -59.32 5.74 36.94
N PHE A 292 -59.08 5.78 35.64
CA PHE A 292 -60.12 5.69 34.61
C PHE A 292 -60.88 4.36 34.69
N ASP A 293 -60.17 3.25 34.88
CA ASP A 293 -60.78 1.94 35.05
C ASP A 293 -61.63 1.86 36.33
N ALA A 294 -61.16 2.44 37.43
CA ALA A 294 -61.90 2.51 38.69
C ALA A 294 -63.19 3.36 38.57
N ILE A 295 -63.13 4.51 37.89
CA ILE A 295 -64.32 5.35 37.64
C ILE A 295 -65.34 4.57 36.82
N ARG A 296 -64.90 3.90 35.75
CA ARG A 296 -65.77 3.09 34.90
C ARG A 296 -66.40 1.93 35.67
N PHE A 297 -65.65 1.30 36.57
CA PHE A 297 -66.15 0.23 37.43
C PHE A 297 -67.20 0.74 38.43
N CYS A 298 -66.99 1.92 39.04
CA CYS A 298 -67.97 2.54 39.91
C CYS A 298 -69.27 2.90 39.18
N GLN A 299 -69.19 3.40 37.93
CA GLN A 299 -70.36 3.69 37.10
C GLN A 299 -71.16 2.44 36.69
N LEU A 300 -70.54 1.26 36.72
CA LEU A 300 -71.22 -0.02 36.44
C LEU A 300 -71.93 -0.60 37.67
N MET A 301 -71.57 -0.16 38.89
CA MET A 301 -72.13 -0.69 40.14
C MET A 301 -73.26 0.15 40.75
N PHE A 302 -73.41 1.42 40.36
CA PHE A 302 -74.46 2.32 40.82
C PHE A 302 -75.36 2.73 39.66
#